data_AF-A0A952JAF4-F1
#
_entry.id   AF-A0A952JAF4-F1
#
_cell.length_a   1.000
_cell.length_b   1.000
_cell.length_c   1.000
_cell.angle_alpha   90.00
_cell.angle_beta   90.00
_cell.angle_gamma   90.00
#
_symmetry.space_group_name_H-M   'P 1'
#
loop_
_entity.id
_entity.type
_entity.pdbx_description
1 polymer ?
#
loop_
_entity_poly.entity_id
_entity_poly.type
_entity_poly.pdbx_seq_one_letter_code
_entity_poly.pdbx_strand_id
1 'polypeptide(L)' 'MPKAKRGYSSKVPMHCIITAILYKLKTGIQWRLLPIKDFFSAHEYSWNSVYHHYQKWSKAGVWEQI' A
#
# COMPACT_ATOMS: atom_id res chain seq x y z
N MET A 1 2.72 12.21 -4.68
CA MET A 1 2.75 11.14 -3.64
C MET A 1 3.37 11.67 -2.35
N PRO A 2 2.80 11.35 -1.18
CA PRO A 2 3.19 12.00 0.06
C PRO A 2 4.58 11.52 0.49
N LYS A 3 5.49 12.48 0.57
CA LYS A 3 6.90 12.24 0.91
C LYS A 3 7.02 11.83 2.37
N ALA A 4 7.84 10.81 2.64
CA ALA A 4 8.12 10.40 4.01
C ALA A 4 8.84 11.55 4.74
N LYS A 5 8.30 11.98 5.88
CA LYS A 5 8.76 13.17 6.64
C LYS A 5 10.17 13.01 7.25
N ARG A 6 10.75 11.80 7.21
CA ARG A 6 11.85 11.39 8.11
C ARG A 6 12.97 10.59 7.41
N GLY A 7 13.11 10.71 6.08
CA GLY A 7 14.14 9.99 5.33
C GLY A 7 14.01 8.46 5.37
N TYR A 8 12.88 7.94 5.85
CA TYR A 8 12.66 6.50 5.96
C TYR A 8 12.47 5.89 4.57
N SER A 9 13.51 5.23 4.07
CA SER A 9 13.40 4.33 2.94
C SER A 9 12.66 3.09 3.41
N SER A 10 11.42 2.91 2.94
CA SER A 10 10.71 1.67 3.21
C SER A 10 11.51 0.53 2.62
N LYS A 11 11.83 -0.49 3.43
CA LYS A 11 12.55 -1.70 2.95
C LYS A 11 11.81 -2.39 1.79
N VAL A 12 10.50 -2.12 1.73
CA VAL A 12 9.60 -2.53 0.66
C VAL A 12 9.51 -1.42 -0.40
N PRO A 13 9.71 -1.75 -1.69
CA PRO A 13 9.55 -0.78 -2.75
C PRO A 13 8.10 -0.30 -2.87
N MET A 14 7.91 1.01 -3.10
CA MET A 14 6.57 1.63 -3.11
C MET A 14 5.64 1.05 -4.17
N HIS A 15 6.17 0.56 -5.29
CA HIS A 15 5.36 -0.02 -6.37
C HIS A 15 4.60 -1.26 -5.89
N CYS A 16 5.15 -2.07 -4.98
CA CYS A 16 4.45 -3.22 -4.40
C CYS A 16 3.21 -2.78 -3.62
N ILE A 17 3.34 -1.70 -2.84
CA ILE A 17 2.22 -1.13 -2.07
C ILE A 17 1.13 -0.59 -2.99
N ILE A 18 1.51 0.16 -4.02
CA ILE A 18 0.56 0.70 -5.00
C ILE A 18 -0.14 -0.43 -5.75
N THR A 19 0.60 -1.45 -6.20
CA THR A 19 0.04 -2.59 -6.92
C THR A 19 -0.94 -3.38 -6.06
N ALA A 20 -0.60 -3.61 -4.78
CA ALA A 20 -1.51 -4.27 -3.84
C ALA A 20 -2.79 -3.47 -3.60
N ILE A 21 -2.70 -2.14 -3.49
CA ILE A 21 -3.88 -1.26 -3.36
C ILE A 21 -4.71 -1.27 -4.65
N LEU A 22 -4.09 -1.15 -5.82
CA LEU A 22 -4.80 -1.20 -7.11
C LEU A 22 -5.49 -2.54 -7.31
N TYR A 23 -4.86 -3.65 -6.93
CA TYR A 23 -5.47 -4.96 -6.95
C TYR A 23 -6.71 -5.02 -6.06
N LYS A 24 -6.61 -4.50 -4.83
CA LYS A 24 -7.74 -4.39 -3.89
C LYS A 24 -8.90 -3.55 -4.46
N LEU A 25 -8.59 -2.44 -5.14
CA LEU A 25 -9.58 -1.54 -5.73
C LEU A 25 -10.24 -2.18 -6.96
N LYS A 26 -9.45 -2.85 -7.81
CA LYS A 26 -9.92 -3.53 -9.03
C LYS A 26 -10.81 -4.74 -8.72
N THR A 27 -10.45 -5.53 -7.70
CA THR A 27 -11.14 -6.79 -7.39
C THR A 27 -12.19 -6.67 -6.30
N GLY A 28 -12.18 -5.61 -5.49
CA GLY A 28 -13.15 -5.41 -4.42
C GLY A 28 -12.98 -6.33 -3.19
N ILE A 29 -12.01 -7.26 -3.17
CA ILE A 29 -11.81 -8.24 -2.08
C ILE A 29 -11.62 -7.60 -0.70
N GLN A 30 -11.84 -8.31 0.41
CA GLN A 30 -11.56 -7.74 1.74
C GLN A 30 -10.05 -7.56 1.98
N TRP A 31 -9.64 -6.56 2.77
CA TRP A 31 -8.22 -6.31 3.10
C TRP A 31 -7.51 -7.53 3.70
N ARG A 32 -8.22 -8.32 4.51
CA ARG A 32 -7.70 -9.55 5.13
C ARG A 32 -7.42 -10.68 4.14
N LEU A 33 -8.09 -10.64 2.97
CA LEU A 33 -7.95 -11.63 1.90
C LEU A 33 -6.94 -11.20 0.84
N LEU A 34 -6.27 -10.07 1.02
CA LEU A 34 -5.27 -9.58 0.08
C LEU A 34 -4.09 -10.56 0.03
N PRO A 35 -3.65 -11.03 -1.16
CA PRO A 35 -2.52 -11.93 -1.27
C PRO A 35 -1.19 -11.18 -1.05
N ILE A 36 -0.90 -10.87 0.21
CA ILE A 36 0.29 -10.10 0.61
C ILE A 36 1.59 -10.82 0.23
N LYS A 37 1.61 -12.14 0.29
CA LYS A 37 2.81 -12.95 -0.03
C LYS A 37 3.24 -12.81 -1.50
N ASP A 38 2.29 -12.65 -2.42
CA ASP A 38 2.57 -12.50 -3.84
C ASP A 38 3.12 -11.11 -4.17
N PHE A 39 2.67 -10.06 -3.47
CA PHE A 39 3.16 -8.69 -3.68
C PHE A 39 4.45 -8.37 -2.90
N PHE A 40 4.69 -9.05 -1.78
CA PHE A 40 5.75 -8.74 -0.83
C PHE A 40 6.61 -9.97 -0.51
N SER A 41 7.10 -10.67 -1.53
CA SER A 41 7.82 -11.95 -1.37
C SER A 41 9.13 -11.85 -0.60
N ALA A 42 9.77 -10.66 -0.58
CA ALA A 42 11.07 -10.44 0.06
C ALA A 42 10.99 -9.92 1.50
N HIS A 43 9.81 -9.52 1.97
CA HIS A 43 9.66 -8.85 3.27
C HIS A 43 8.36 -9.27 3.94
N GLU A 44 8.41 -9.58 5.24
CA GLU A 44 7.21 -9.75 6.05
C GLU A 44 6.44 -8.43 6.11
N TYR A 45 5.50 -8.28 5.19
CA TYR A 45 4.58 -7.16 5.11
C TYR A 45 3.21 -7.64 5.54
N SER A 46 2.39 -6.73 6.08
CA SER A 46 1.05 -7.07 6.56
C SER A 46 -0.01 -6.28 5.80
N TRP A 47 -1.22 -6.83 5.70
CA TRP A 47 -2.35 -6.10 5.14
C TRP A 47 -2.68 -4.83 5.94
N ASN A 48 -2.43 -4.82 7.25
CA ASN A 48 -2.54 -3.63 8.10
C ASN A 48 -1.62 -2.51 7.62
N SER A 49 -0.39 -2.85 7.23
CA SER A 49 0.58 -1.89 6.70
C SER A 49 0.08 -1.30 5.39
N VAL A 50 -0.39 -2.13 4.45
CA VAL A 50 -0.98 -1.67 3.18
C VAL A 50 -2.18 -0.74 3.42
N TYR A 51 -3.08 -1.14 4.33
CA TYR A 51 -4.23 -0.34 4.71
C TYR A 51 -3.83 1.01 5.33
N HIS A 52 -2.81 1.02 6.19
CA HIS A 52 -2.29 2.25 6.78
C HIS A 52 -1.75 3.20 5.70
N HIS A 53 -1.03 2.69 4.69
CA HIS A 53 -0.60 3.48 3.54
C HIS A 53 -1.79 4.03 2.75
N TYR A 54 -2.77 3.19 2.43
CA TYR A 54 -3.99 3.60 1.75
C TYR A 54 -4.72 4.73 2.52
N GLN A 55 -4.94 4.55 3.82
CA GLN A 55 -5.62 5.53 4.66
C GLN A 55 -4.84 6.85 4.73
N LYS A 56 -3.51 6.78 4.88
CA LYS A 56 -2.65 7.97 4.90
C LYS A 56 -2.72 8.74 3.58
N TRP A 57 -2.76 8.03 2.45
CA TRP A 57 -2.82 8.65 1.12
C TRP A 57 -4.21 9.19 0.80
N SER A 58 -5.26 8.50 1.25
CA SER A 58 -6.64 8.98 1.17
C SER A 58 -6.84 10.27 1.95
N LYS A 59 -6.37 10.34 3.20
CA LYS A 59 -6.41 11.57 4.01
C LYS A 59 -5.59 12.72 3.41
N ALA A 60 -4.59 12.41 2.59
CA ALA A 60 -3.76 13.39 1.93
C ALA A 60 -4.31 13.81 0.55
N GLY A 61 -5.49 13.34 0.14
CA GLY A 61 -6.09 13.65 -1.16
C GLY A 61 -5.31 13.08 -2.35
N VAL A 62 -4.42 12.11 -2.13
CA VAL A 62 -3.50 11.62 -3.16
C VAL A 62 -4.24 10.87 -4.26
N TRP A 63 -5.34 10.20 -3.91
CA TRP A 63 -6.18 9.48 -4.86
C TRP A 63 -7.02 10.40 -5.74
N GLU A 64 -7.23 11.65 -5.34
CA GLU A 64 -7.98 12.65 -6.14
C GLU A 64 -7.08 13.32 -7.17
N GLN A 65 -5.77 13.20 -7.00
CA GLN A 65 -4.74 13.76 -7.89
C GLN A 65 -4.18 12.74 -8.90
N ILE A 66 -4.68 11.50 -8.87
CA ILE A 66 -4.33 10.41 -9.79
C ILE A 66 -5.47 10.24 -10.78
#